data_AF-A0A6A5G8I0-F1
#
_entry.id   AF-A0A6A5G8I0-F1
#
_cell.length_a   1.000
_cell.length_b   1.000
_cell.length_c   1.000
_cell.angle_alpha   90.00
_cell.angle_beta   90.00
_cell.angle_gamma   90.00
#
_symmetry.space_group_name_H-M   'P 1'
#
loop_
_entity.id
_entity.type
_entity.pdbx_description
1 polymer ?
#
loop_
_entity_poly.entity_id
_entity_poly.type
_entity_poly.pdbx_seq_one_letter_code
_entity_poly.pdbx_strand_id
1 'polypeptide(L)'
;MLRISKYSSNLLPIIGTIAYAFSEPDDVQKKIIIDEKYSSISTWLSEIPGVAIYDIDISRNPAFFFLTFGIMFGTLMLSACYTILYGQLYVMLKSIKSKISNKTFKKHSVAVVSTVMQNLVFVLFFLFPIFLLAIVIYSGKDASAACIIMVGVISFHSSVNTLVMCFTFPAFRHAILSVPCRLCNNQSRSITIVPPVNNVSVTVQRAKI
;
A
#
# COMPACT_ATOMS: atom_id res chain seq x y z
N MET A 1 15.19 -16.13 -18.78
CA MET A 1 15.12 -14.85 -18.03
C MET A 1 13.94 -14.75 -17.05
N LEU A 2 12.81 -15.44 -17.24
CA LEU A 2 11.62 -15.37 -16.36
C LEU A 2 11.67 -16.15 -15.03
N ARG A 3 12.57 -17.14 -14.87
CA ARG A 3 12.63 -17.98 -13.65
C ARG A 3 13.27 -17.28 -12.44
N ILE A 4 14.22 -16.36 -12.67
CA ILE A 4 14.93 -15.62 -11.60
C ILE A 4 14.02 -14.56 -10.96
N SER A 5 13.11 -13.97 -11.75
CA SER A 5 12.17 -12.93 -11.28
C SER A 5 11.18 -13.42 -10.21
N LYS A 6 10.76 -14.69 -10.25
CA LYS A 6 9.78 -15.25 -9.29
C LYS A 6 10.36 -15.46 -7.88
N TYR A 7 11.66 -15.74 -7.78
CA TYR A 7 12.36 -15.87 -6.50
C TYR A 7 12.82 -14.51 -5.96
N SER A 8 13.16 -13.58 -6.86
CA SER A 8 13.62 -12.24 -6.51
C SER A 8 12.55 -11.39 -5.80
N SER A 9 11.25 -11.53 -6.11
CA SER A 9 10.21 -10.68 -5.50
C SER A 9 9.98 -10.96 -4.01
N ASN A 10 10.18 -12.21 -3.58
CA ASN A 10 10.03 -12.60 -2.17
C ASN A 10 11.33 -12.45 -1.39
N LEU A 11 12.46 -12.29 -2.07
CA LEU A 11 13.77 -12.16 -1.43
C LEU A 11 13.88 -10.88 -0.61
N LEU A 12 13.37 -9.75 -1.14
CA LEU A 12 13.42 -8.46 -0.46
C LEU A 12 12.71 -8.46 0.90
N PRO A 13 11.44 -8.89 1.01
CA PRO A 13 10.76 -8.95 2.30
C PRO A 13 11.39 -9.98 3.25
N ILE A 14 11.94 -11.09 2.75
CA ILE A 14 12.67 -12.06 3.58
C ILE A 14 13.94 -11.43 4.17
N ILE A 15 14.77 -10.77 3.35
CA ILE A 15 15.97 -10.08 3.82
C ILE A 15 15.61 -9.00 4.82
N GLY A 16 14.57 -8.21 4.55
CA GLY A 16 14.09 -7.18 5.49
C GLY A 16 13.64 -7.76 6.82
N THR A 17 12.93 -8.89 6.81
CA THR A 17 12.48 -9.57 8.03
C THR A 17 13.66 -10.13 8.82
N ILE A 18 14.64 -10.72 8.15
CA ILE A 18 15.87 -11.22 8.76
C ILE A 18 16.65 -10.06 9.37
N ALA A 19 16.85 -8.96 8.63
CA ALA A 19 17.53 -7.77 9.12
C ALA A 19 16.82 -7.14 10.32
N TYR A 20 15.48 -7.15 10.32
CA TYR A 20 14.69 -6.71 11.48
C TYR A 20 14.91 -7.62 12.70
N ALA A 21 14.88 -8.94 12.52
CA ALA A 21 15.13 -9.89 13.60
C ALA A 21 16.53 -9.72 14.20
N PHE A 22 17.54 -9.43 13.38
CA PHE A 22 18.91 -9.14 13.84
C PHE A 22 19.12 -7.71 14.36
N SER A 23 18.11 -6.84 14.28
CA SER A 23 18.18 -5.47 14.80
C SER A 23 17.74 -5.32 16.26
N GLU A 24 17.16 -6.39 16.83
CA GLU A 24 16.73 -6.39 18.23
C GLU A 24 17.95 -6.27 19.16
N PRO A 25 17.95 -5.30 20.09
CA PRO A 25 19.05 -5.14 21.02
C PRO A 25 19.10 -6.29 22.01
N ASP A 26 20.32 -6.70 22.36
CA ASP A 26 20.57 -7.70 23.40
C ASP A 26 20.06 -7.23 24.78
N ASP A 27 19.79 -8.15 25.69
CA ASP A 27 19.20 -7.84 27.01
C ASP A 27 20.03 -6.81 27.80
N VAL A 28 21.36 -6.86 27.66
CA VAL A 28 22.28 -5.89 28.28
C VAL A 28 22.10 -4.49 27.69
N GLN A 29 22.03 -4.38 26.36
CA GLN A 29 21.84 -3.10 25.66
C GLN A 29 20.47 -2.51 26.00
N LYS A 30 19.44 -3.36 26.00
CA LYS A 30 18.09 -2.99 26.37
C LYS A 30 18.03 -2.43 27.79
N LYS A 31 18.66 -3.09 28.76
CA LYS A 31 18.70 -2.59 30.15
C LYS A 31 19.38 -1.22 30.25
N ILE A 32 20.50 -1.00 29.56
CA ILE A 32 21.17 0.31 29.52
C ILE A 32 20.24 1.39 28.97
N ILE A 33 19.52 1.11 27.88
CA ILE A 33 18.57 2.05 27.28
C ILE A 33 17.42 2.38 28.24
N ILE A 34 16.88 1.37 28.94
CA ILE A 34 15.79 1.53 29.91
C ILE A 34 16.24 2.40 31.09
N ASP A 35 17.37 2.08 31.70
CA ASP A 35 17.85 2.76 32.90
C ASP A 35 18.24 4.23 32.61
N GLU A 36 18.68 4.53 31.39
CA GLU A 36 19.08 5.89 30.99
C GLU A 36 17.89 6.75 30.53
N LYS A 37 17.03 6.25 29.63
CA LYS A 37 15.94 7.04 29.03
C LYS A 37 14.60 6.90 29.77
N TYR A 38 14.38 5.79 30.46
CA TYR A 38 13.11 5.43 31.08
C TYR A 38 13.27 5.14 32.58
N SER A 39 14.24 5.81 33.23
CA SER A 39 14.60 5.59 34.64
C SER A 39 13.42 5.66 35.61
N SER A 40 12.42 6.50 35.33
CA SER A 40 11.21 6.66 36.15
C SER A 40 10.26 5.45 36.11
N ILE A 41 10.31 4.66 35.05
CA ILE A 41 9.43 3.50 34.82
C ILE A 41 10.21 2.20 34.63
N SER A 42 11.53 2.20 34.85
CA SER A 42 12.43 1.08 34.54
C SER A 42 12.05 -0.21 35.25
N THR A 43 11.63 -0.12 36.52
CA THR A 43 11.18 -1.28 37.32
C THR A 43 9.94 -1.91 36.71
N TRP A 44 8.94 -1.11 36.34
CA TRP A 44 7.73 -1.58 35.69
C TRP A 44 8.02 -2.16 34.29
N LEU A 45 8.89 -1.51 33.52
CA LEU A 45 9.23 -1.94 32.17
C LEU A 45 10.04 -3.26 32.15
N SER A 46 10.79 -3.52 33.22
CA SER A 46 11.54 -4.77 33.41
C SER A 46 10.66 -5.96 33.77
N GLU A 47 9.47 -5.73 34.33
CA GLU A 47 8.51 -6.78 34.69
C GLU A 47 7.71 -7.30 33.48
N ILE A 48 7.65 -6.54 32.38
CA ILE A 48 6.88 -6.91 31.20
C ILE A 48 7.74 -7.76 30.26
N PRO A 49 7.42 -9.06 30.10
CA PRO A 49 8.15 -9.91 29.16
C PRO A 49 7.86 -9.50 27.72
N GLY A 50 8.90 -9.46 26.88
CA GLY A 50 8.76 -9.26 25.43
C GLY A 50 8.58 -7.81 24.96
N VAL A 51 8.87 -6.80 25.79
CA VAL A 51 8.87 -5.40 25.33
C VAL A 51 10.04 -5.16 24.37
N ALA A 52 9.76 -4.77 23.14
CA ALA A 52 10.79 -4.37 22.18
C ALA A 52 11.07 -2.87 22.34
N ILE A 53 12.31 -2.52 22.71
CA ILE A 53 12.76 -1.13 22.89
C ILE A 53 13.94 -0.90 21.96
N TYR A 54 13.83 0.10 21.09
CA TYR A 54 14.85 0.40 20.11
C TYR A 54 15.40 1.81 20.34
N ASP A 55 16.70 1.96 20.13
CA ASP A 55 17.37 3.25 20.10
C ASP A 55 18.07 3.39 18.74
N ILE A 56 18.06 4.61 18.19
CA ILE A 56 18.66 4.91 16.88
C ILE A 56 20.09 5.42 17.04
N ASP A 57 20.54 5.66 18.27
CA ASP A 57 21.94 5.95 18.54
C ASP A 57 22.85 4.80 18.06
N ILE A 58 23.74 5.12 17.12
CA ILE A 58 24.72 4.21 16.52
C ILE A 58 25.57 3.54 17.60
N SER A 59 25.88 4.25 18.68
CA SER A 59 26.72 3.74 19.76
C SER A 59 26.01 2.66 20.60
N ARG A 60 24.68 2.71 20.71
CA ARG A 60 23.89 1.81 21.55
C ARG A 60 23.32 0.64 20.74
N ASN A 61 22.73 0.91 19.57
CA ASN A 61 22.17 -0.11 18.68
C ASN A 61 22.48 0.21 17.20
N PRO A 62 23.69 -0.14 16.73
CA PRO A 62 24.09 0.11 15.34
C PRO A 62 23.22 -0.66 14.34
N ALA A 63 22.72 -1.85 14.69
CA ALA A 63 21.92 -2.68 13.80
C ALA A 63 20.57 -2.01 13.45
N PHE A 64 19.89 -1.46 14.45
CA PHE A 64 18.64 -0.73 14.25
C PHE A 64 18.84 0.58 13.47
N PHE A 65 19.96 1.27 13.71
CA PHE A 65 20.34 2.44 12.90
C PHE A 65 20.50 2.08 11.42
N PHE A 66 21.29 1.06 11.10
CA PHE A 66 21.51 0.64 9.70
C PHE A 66 20.23 0.11 9.05
N LEU A 67 19.37 -0.57 9.80
CA LEU A 67 18.06 -1.00 9.32
C LEU A 67 17.19 0.20 8.94
N THR A 68 17.06 1.18 9.84
CA THR A 68 16.26 2.39 9.60
C THR A 68 16.79 3.16 8.39
N PHE A 69 18.10 3.38 8.32
CA PHE A 69 18.74 4.04 7.20
C PHE A 69 18.55 3.26 5.88
N GLY A 70 18.67 1.93 5.93
CA GLY A 70 18.46 1.04 4.79
C GLY A 70 17.03 1.11 4.25
N ILE A 71 16.02 1.16 5.13
CA ILE A 71 14.62 1.33 4.75
C ILE A 71 14.40 2.69 4.08
N MET A 72 14.95 3.78 4.64
CA MET A 72 14.86 5.12 4.04
C MET A 72 15.47 5.17 2.65
N PHE A 73 16.73 4.73 2.53
CA PHE A 73 17.46 4.75 1.27
C PHE A 73 16.83 3.82 0.22
N GLY A 74 16.43 2.62 0.64
CA GLY A 74 15.75 1.65 -0.21
C GLY A 74 14.42 2.19 -0.76
N THR A 75 13.63 2.86 0.08
CA THR A 75 12.36 3.50 -0.35
C THR A 75 12.61 4.61 -1.37
N LEU A 76 13.64 5.41 -1.17
CA LEU A 76 14.01 6.48 -2.11
C LEU A 76 14.48 5.91 -3.45
N MET A 77 15.36 4.90 -3.43
CA MET A 77 15.83 4.23 -4.65
C MET A 77 14.69 3.57 -5.41
N LEU A 78 13.79 2.88 -4.71
CA LEU A 78 12.62 2.26 -5.31
C LEU A 78 11.72 3.29 -6.01
N SER A 79 11.47 4.43 -5.36
CA SER A 79 10.70 5.54 -5.93
C SER A 79 11.35 6.10 -7.21
N ALA A 80 12.68 6.27 -7.21
CA ALA A 80 13.43 6.74 -8.37
C ALA A 80 13.35 5.74 -9.54
N CYS A 81 13.55 4.44 -9.27
CA CYS A 81 13.42 3.38 -10.27
C CYS A 81 12.02 3.36 -10.91
N TYR A 82 10.97 3.44 -10.09
CA TYR A 82 9.60 3.51 -10.60
C TYR A 82 9.37 4.75 -11.48
N THR A 83 9.89 5.91 -11.08
CA THR A 83 9.79 7.14 -11.89
C THR A 83 10.42 6.98 -13.27
N ILE A 84 11.61 6.36 -13.35
CA ILE A 84 12.28 6.04 -14.62
C ILE A 84 11.43 5.09 -15.47
N LEU A 85 10.92 4.01 -14.86
CA LEU A 85 10.07 3.03 -15.54
C LEU A 85 8.80 3.68 -16.13
N TYR A 86 8.17 4.60 -15.40
CA TYR A 86 7.01 5.33 -15.91
C TYR A 86 7.37 6.31 -17.04
N GLY A 87 8.53 6.97 -16.94
CA GLY A 87 9.07 7.77 -18.04
C GLY A 87 9.25 6.94 -19.31
N GLN A 88 9.82 5.74 -19.19
CA GLN A 88 9.98 4.81 -20.30
C GLN A 88 8.63 4.33 -20.87
N LEU A 89 7.67 3.98 -20.01
CA LEU A 89 6.30 3.62 -20.40
C LEU A 89 5.63 4.76 -21.18
N TYR A 90 5.80 6.01 -20.76
CA TYR A 90 5.25 7.17 -21.45
C TYR A 90 5.89 7.39 -22.83
N VAL A 91 7.23 7.29 -22.93
CA VAL A 91 7.95 7.38 -24.21
C VAL A 91 7.52 6.27 -25.16
N MET A 92 7.43 5.03 -24.67
CA MET A 92 6.95 3.89 -25.44
C MET A 92 5.52 4.11 -25.94
N LEU A 93 4.63 4.61 -25.08
CA LEU A 93 3.25 4.90 -25.46
C LEU A 93 3.19 5.94 -26.60
N LYS A 94 4.03 6.98 -26.54
CA LYS A 94 4.12 8.00 -27.59
C LYS A 94 4.65 7.42 -28.91
N SER A 95 5.60 6.50 -28.87
CA SER A 95 6.20 5.90 -30.08
C SER A 95 5.26 4.95 -30.82
N ILE A 96 4.36 4.26 -30.10
CA ILE A 96 3.36 3.37 -30.70
C ILE A 96 2.07 4.07 -31.12
N LYS A 97 1.90 5.37 -30.81
CA LYS A 97 0.68 6.15 -31.09
C LYS A 97 0.24 6.06 -32.55
N SER A 98 1.17 6.10 -33.50
CA SER A 98 0.88 6.01 -34.94
C SER A 98 0.60 4.57 -35.42
N LYS A 99 0.94 3.55 -34.61
CA LYS A 99 0.83 2.12 -34.98
C LYS A 99 -0.44 1.45 -34.46
N ILE A 100 -1.19 2.11 -33.58
CA ILE A 100 -2.37 1.53 -32.92
C ILE A 100 -3.59 2.41 -33.13
N SER A 101 -4.78 1.81 -33.05
CA SER A 101 -6.04 2.57 -33.13
C SER A 101 -6.18 3.56 -31.96
N ASN A 102 -6.85 4.68 -32.19
CA ASN A 102 -7.14 5.69 -31.15
C ASN A 102 -7.86 5.09 -29.93
N LYS A 103 -8.75 4.10 -30.14
CA LYS A 103 -9.48 3.41 -29.07
C LYS A 103 -8.53 2.60 -28.18
N THR A 104 -7.58 1.89 -28.77
CA THR A 104 -6.57 1.11 -28.05
C THR A 104 -5.57 2.02 -27.34
N PHE A 105 -5.10 3.07 -28.02
CA PHE A 105 -4.21 4.09 -27.43
C PHE A 105 -4.81 4.71 -26.17
N LYS A 106 -6.09 5.12 -26.22
CA LYS A 106 -6.79 5.70 -25.07
C LYS A 106 -6.81 4.76 -23.86
N LYS A 107 -7.01 3.45 -24.07
CA LYS A 107 -6.98 2.46 -22.99
C LYS A 107 -5.60 2.35 -22.35
N HIS A 108 -4.54 2.26 -23.15
CA HIS A 108 -3.17 2.20 -22.62
C HIS A 108 -2.76 3.50 -21.91
N SER A 109 -3.15 4.66 -22.45
CA SER A 109 -2.91 5.96 -21.82
C SER A 109 -3.56 6.07 -20.44
N VAL A 110 -4.82 5.65 -20.33
CA VAL A 110 -5.52 5.61 -19.04
C VAL A 110 -4.82 4.68 -18.05
N ALA A 111 -4.34 3.51 -18.49
CA ALA A 111 -3.62 2.59 -17.63
C ALA A 111 -2.32 3.20 -17.10
N VAL A 112 -1.51 3.82 -17.98
CA VAL A 112 -0.27 4.51 -17.59
C VAL A 112 -0.54 5.64 -16.60
N VAL A 113 -1.55 6.48 -16.86
CA VAL A 113 -1.95 7.55 -15.93
C VAL A 113 -2.36 6.97 -14.57
N SER A 114 -3.13 5.88 -14.56
CA SER A 114 -3.52 5.22 -13.31
C SER A 114 -2.30 4.74 -12.54
N THR A 115 -1.34 4.09 -13.19
CA THR A 115 -0.14 3.60 -12.50
C THR A 115 0.73 4.75 -11.97
N VAL A 116 0.83 5.86 -12.69
CA VAL A 116 1.54 7.07 -12.21
C VAL A 116 0.86 7.65 -10.97
N MET A 117 -0.47 7.75 -10.99
CA MET A 117 -1.23 8.25 -9.82
C MET A 117 -1.11 7.31 -8.62
N GLN A 118 -1.13 5.99 -8.84
CA GLN A 118 -0.91 5.00 -7.78
C GLN A 118 0.49 5.11 -7.18
N ASN A 119 1.52 5.37 -7.99
CA ASN A 119 2.87 5.63 -7.48
C ASN A 119 2.96 6.93 -6.68
N LEU A 120 2.21 7.97 -7.07
CA LEU A 120 2.15 9.21 -6.29
C LEU A 120 1.56 8.95 -4.90
N VAL A 121 0.55 8.08 -4.78
CA VAL A 121 0.03 7.64 -3.48
C VAL A 121 1.12 6.97 -2.65
N PHE A 122 1.93 6.09 -3.25
CA PHE A 122 3.08 5.50 -2.55
C PHE A 122 4.07 6.58 -2.03
N VAL A 123 4.44 7.55 -2.87
CA VAL A 123 5.34 8.64 -2.44
C VAL A 123 4.75 9.45 -1.29
N LEU A 124 3.46 9.80 -1.36
CA LEU A 124 2.79 10.62 -0.35
C LEU A 124 2.56 9.87 0.97
N PHE A 125 2.29 8.55 0.92
CA PHE A 125 1.93 7.77 2.10
C PHE A 125 3.09 6.95 2.69
N PHE A 126 4.18 6.73 1.96
CA PHE A 126 5.37 6.08 2.48
C PHE A 126 6.56 7.04 2.58
N LEU A 127 6.97 7.66 1.47
CA LEU A 127 8.21 8.41 1.44
C LEU A 127 8.13 9.68 2.32
N PHE A 128 7.02 10.41 2.26
CA PHE A 128 6.83 11.59 3.10
C PHE A 128 6.72 11.24 4.60
N PRO A 129 5.93 10.24 5.04
CA PRO A 129 5.89 9.86 6.44
C PRO A 129 7.20 9.32 6.99
N ILE A 130 7.91 8.49 6.22
CA ILE A 130 9.22 7.97 6.61
C ILE A 130 10.23 9.12 6.79
N PHE A 131 10.20 10.12 5.91
CA PHE A 131 11.08 11.29 6.01
C PHE A 131 10.78 12.15 7.25
N LEU A 132 9.50 12.43 7.52
CA LEU A 132 9.10 13.16 8.73
C LEU A 132 9.46 12.39 10.00
N LEU A 133 9.26 11.07 10.01
CA LEU A 133 9.64 10.21 11.12
C LEU A 133 11.15 10.31 11.41
N ALA A 134 11.98 10.28 10.37
CA ALA A 134 13.42 10.46 10.50
C ALA A 134 13.77 11.81 11.15
N ILE A 135 13.15 12.91 10.72
CA ILE A 135 13.37 14.24 11.32
C ILE A 135 13.02 14.26 12.81
N VAL A 136 11.88 13.67 13.18
CA VAL A 136 11.41 13.63 14.58
C VAL A 136 12.39 12.84 15.44
N ILE A 137 12.84 11.69 14.94
CA ILE A 137 13.86 10.86 15.59
C ILE A 137 15.17 11.63 15.77
N TYR A 138 15.68 12.27 14.71
CA TYR A 138 16.92 13.04 14.77
C TYR A 138 16.83 14.28 15.66
N SER A 139 15.63 14.82 15.87
CA SER A 139 15.41 15.98 16.75
C SER A 139 15.49 15.62 18.25
N GLY A 140 15.67 14.34 18.60
CA GLY A 140 15.87 13.90 19.98
C GLY A 140 14.66 14.08 20.91
N LYS A 141 13.48 14.36 20.34
CA LYS A 141 12.21 14.47 21.07
C LYS A 141 11.49 13.13 21.08
N ASP A 142 10.60 12.93 22.05
CA ASP A 142 9.73 11.75 22.10
C ASP A 142 8.96 11.58 20.79
N ALA A 143 9.38 10.60 19.99
CA ALA A 143 8.84 10.34 18.66
C ALA A 143 7.58 9.45 18.72
N SER A 144 7.25 8.88 19.88
CA SER A 144 6.22 7.84 20.04
C SER A 144 4.85 8.27 19.51
N ALA A 145 4.40 9.49 19.82
CA ALA A 145 3.14 10.01 19.32
C ALA A 145 3.15 10.19 17.79
N ALA A 146 4.27 10.68 17.24
CA ALA A 146 4.44 10.81 15.80
C ALA A 146 4.45 9.44 15.11
N CYS A 147 5.17 8.45 15.65
CA CYS A 147 5.19 7.08 15.13
C CYS A 147 3.79 6.49 14.98
N ILE A 148 2.94 6.61 16.03
CA ILE A 148 1.57 6.08 16.02
C ILE A 148 0.74 6.74 14.91
N ILE A 149 0.79 8.07 14.80
CA ILE A 149 0.08 8.81 13.75
C ILE A 149 0.56 8.36 12.37
N MET A 150 1.88 8.21 12.19
CA MET A 150 2.47 7.86 10.89
C MET A 150 2.14 6.43 10.47
N VAL A 151 2.15 5.48 11.40
CA VAL A 151 1.68 4.10 11.14
C VAL A 151 0.21 4.12 10.73
N GLY A 152 -0.61 4.95 11.38
CA GLY A 152 -1.99 5.19 11.01
C GLY A 152 -2.12 5.70 9.57
N VAL A 153 -1.36 6.74 9.20
CA VAL A 153 -1.34 7.30 7.84
C VAL A 153 -0.92 6.25 6.81
N ILE A 154 0.20 5.55 7.03
CA ILE A 154 0.71 4.52 6.12
C ILE A 154 -0.36 3.42 5.88
N SER A 155 -1.13 3.07 6.90
CA SER A 155 -2.18 2.05 6.81
C SER A 155 -3.29 2.40 5.81
N PHE A 156 -3.57 3.69 5.59
CA PHE A 156 -4.56 4.14 4.61
C PHE A 156 -4.09 4.07 3.15
N HIS A 157 -2.80 3.85 2.90
CA HIS A 157 -2.22 3.79 1.56
C HIS A 157 -3.01 2.85 0.63
N SER A 158 -3.32 1.63 1.09
CA SER A 158 -3.99 0.63 0.27
C SER A 158 -5.37 1.11 -0.19
N SER A 159 -6.15 1.68 0.73
CA SER A 159 -7.49 2.20 0.44
C SER A 159 -7.45 3.35 -0.57
N VAL A 160 -6.53 4.30 -0.40
CA VAL A 160 -6.35 5.43 -1.33
C VAL A 160 -5.88 4.94 -2.70
N ASN A 161 -4.97 3.98 -2.74
CA ASN A 161 -4.47 3.38 -3.98
C ASN A 161 -5.60 2.69 -4.78
N THR A 162 -6.50 1.97 -4.09
CA THR A 162 -7.71 1.40 -4.69
C THR A 162 -8.64 2.49 -5.21
N LEU A 163 -8.88 3.56 -4.44
CA LEU A 163 -9.71 4.69 -4.89
C LEU A 163 -9.15 5.32 -6.17
N VAL A 164 -7.85 5.53 -6.26
CA VAL A 164 -7.18 6.04 -7.46
C VAL A 164 -7.43 5.13 -8.66
N MET A 165 -7.33 3.81 -8.48
CA MET A 165 -7.69 2.85 -9.54
C MET A 165 -9.15 3.01 -9.98
N CYS A 166 -10.06 3.06 -9.00
CA CYS A 166 -11.49 3.18 -9.24
C CYS A 166 -11.83 4.46 -10.02
N PHE A 167 -11.20 5.59 -9.69
CA PHE A 167 -11.46 6.87 -10.36
C PHE A 167 -10.76 7.00 -11.72
N THR A 168 -9.58 6.40 -11.88
CA THR A 168 -8.82 6.57 -13.14
C THR A 168 -9.40 5.68 -14.25
N PHE A 169 -9.76 4.43 -13.94
CA PHE A 169 -10.28 3.49 -14.92
C PHE A 169 -11.78 3.67 -15.18
N PRO A 170 -12.21 3.95 -16.42
CA PRO A 170 -13.62 4.11 -16.78
C PRO A 170 -14.49 2.88 -16.45
N ALA A 171 -13.94 1.67 -16.64
CA ALA A 171 -14.67 0.43 -16.37
C ALA A 171 -15.09 0.31 -14.89
N PHE A 172 -14.19 0.68 -13.97
CA PHE A 172 -14.48 0.68 -12.54
C PHE A 172 -15.45 1.80 -12.15
N ARG A 173 -15.30 3.01 -12.73
CA ARG A 173 -16.27 4.10 -12.54
C ARG A 173 -17.68 3.71 -12.92
N HIS A 174 -17.85 3.10 -14.10
CA HIS A 174 -19.17 2.64 -14.54
C HIS A 174 -19.72 1.50 -13.67
N ALA A 175 -18.87 0.58 -13.20
CA ALA A 175 -19.30 -0.44 -12.25
C ALA A 175 -19.79 0.18 -10.94
N ILE A 176 -19.01 1.08 -10.33
CA ILE A 176 -19.36 1.73 -9.06
C ILE A 176 -20.61 2.59 -9.19
N LEU A 177 -20.76 3.37 -10.27
CA LEU A 177 -21.94 4.20 -10.49
C LEU A 177 -23.18 3.39 -10.87
N SER A 178 -23.02 2.19 -11.44
CA SER A 178 -24.15 1.33 -11.82
C SER A 178 -24.61 0.37 -10.73
N VAL A 179 -23.79 0.09 -9.71
CA VAL A 179 -24.16 -0.76 -8.56
C VAL A 179 -25.35 -0.17 -7.78
N PRO A 180 -25.39 1.12 -7.42
CA PRO A 180 -26.56 1.74 -6.78
C PRO A 180 -27.82 1.63 -7.67
N CYS A 181 -27.69 1.90 -8.97
CA CYS A 181 -28.81 1.81 -9.91
C CYS A 181 -29.31 0.36 -10.09
N ARG A 182 -28.44 -0.64 -10.08
CA ARG A 182 -28.84 -2.06 -10.18
C ARG A 182 -29.47 -2.59 -8.89
N LEU A 183 -29.04 -2.11 -7.73
CA LEU A 183 -29.67 -2.44 -6.45
C LEU A 183 -31.07 -1.83 -6.34
N CYS A 184 -31.26 -0.60 -6.80
CA CYS A 184 -32.60 0.02 -6.84
C CYS A 184 -33.52 -0.62 -7.90
N ASN A 185 -32.99 -1.11 -9.02
CA ASN A 185 -33.80 -1.63 -10.13
C ASN A 185 -34.02 -3.16 -10.09
N ASN A 186 -33.40 -3.88 -9.15
CA ASN A 186 -33.57 -5.34 -9.01
C ASN A 186 -34.84 -5.76 -8.25
N GLN A 187 -35.70 -4.81 -7.81
CA GLN A 187 -36.93 -5.14 -7.11
C GLN A 187 -38.11 -5.52 -8.04
N SER A 188 -37.91 -5.54 -9.37
CA SER A 188 -38.94 -5.97 -10.31
C SER A 188 -38.35 -6.74 -11.50
N ARG A 189 -37.66 -7.87 -11.25
CA ARG A 189 -37.44 -8.85 -12.32
C ARG A 189 -38.70 -9.70 -12.48
N SER A 190 -39.54 -9.35 -13.47
CA SER A 190 -40.55 -10.28 -13.99
C SER A 190 -39.81 -11.42 -14.69
N ILE A 191 -39.88 -12.61 -14.12
CA ILE A 191 -39.35 -13.83 -14.75
C ILE A 191 -40.43 -14.30 -15.74
N THR A 192 -40.20 -14.09 -17.03
CA THR A 192 -41.04 -14.68 -18.06
C THR A 192 -40.57 -16.11 -18.31
N ILE A 193 -41.29 -17.08 -17.76
CA ILE A 193 -41.09 -18.49 -18.06
C ILE A 193 -41.81 -18.77 -19.38
N VAL A 194 -41.05 -19.07 -20.43
CA VAL A 194 -41.63 -19.55 -21.70
C VAL A 194 -41.67 -21.07 -21.63
N PRO A 195 -42.86 -21.71 -21.55
CA PRO A 195 -42.96 -23.16 -21.56
C PRO A 195 -42.61 -23.72 -22.94
N PRO A 196 -42.11 -24.96 -23.05
CA PRO A 196 -41.48 -25.43 -24.28
C PRO A 196 -42.48 -25.83 -25.39
N VAL A 197 -43.77 -25.94 -25.11
CA VAL A 197 -44.74 -26.41 -26.12
C VAL A 197 -46.10 -25.75 -25.86
N ASN A 198 -46.60 -25.08 -26.91
CA ASN A 198 -47.84 -24.31 -27.05
C ASN A 198 -47.73 -22.83 -26.69
N ASN A 199 -48.01 -21.99 -27.70
CA ASN A 199 -47.90 -20.52 -27.75
C ASN A 199 -48.85 -19.77 -26.81
N VAL A 200 -48.88 -20.10 -25.52
CA VAL A 200 -49.61 -19.35 -24.51
C VAL A 200 -48.61 -18.82 -23.49
N SER A 201 -48.21 -17.55 -23.68
CA SER A 201 -47.43 -16.80 -22.70
C SER A 201 -48.33 -16.40 -21.53
N VAL A 202 -48.24 -17.10 -20.40
CA VAL A 202 -48.92 -16.69 -19.16
C VAL A 202 -47.99 -15.76 -18.39
N THR A 203 -48.41 -14.52 -18.18
CA THR A 203 -47.65 -13.54 -17.39
C THR A 203 -48.11 -13.66 -15.94
N VAL A 204 -47.35 -14.36 -15.10
CA VAL A 204 -47.66 -14.46 -13.66
C VAL A 204 -47.09 -13.24 -12.95
N GLN A 205 -47.95 -12.27 -12.61
CA GLN A 205 -47.59 -11.23 -11.65
C GLN A 205 -47.71 -11.80 -10.24
N ARG A 206 -46.58 -11.85 -9.52
CA ARG A 206 -46.57 -12.17 -8.09
C ARG A 206 -47.19 -10.99 -7.34
N ALA A 207 -48.41 -11.15 -6.84
CA ALA A 207 -49.02 -10.19 -5.93
C ALA A 207 -48.12 -10.02 -4.69
N LYS A 208 -47.85 -8.78 -4.31
CA LYS A 208 -47.21 -8.44 -3.03
C LYS A 208 -48.20 -8.78 -1.91
N ILE A 209 -47.77 -9.63 -0.98
CA ILE A 209 -48.26 -9.64 0.40
C ILE A 209 -47.33 -8.74 1.19
#